data_AF-A0AB33F2T3-F1
#
_entry.id   AF-A0AB33F2T3-F1
#
_cell.length_a   1.000
_cell.length_b   1.000
_cell.length_c   1.000
_cell.angle_alpha   90.00
_cell.angle_beta   90.00
_cell.angle_gamma   90.00
#
_symmetry.space_group_name_H-M   'P 1'
#
loop_
_entity.id
_entity.type
_entity.pdbx_description
1 polymer ?
#
loop_
_entity_poly.entity_id
_entity_poly.type
_entity_poly.pdbx_seq_one_letter_code
_entity_poly.pdbx_strand_id
1 'polypeptide(L)' 'MVAAPPAHLPLPPDWRCTGCAAEWPCPTKQSQLLVEFGGTTAGLAVYLGTCLVAAAEDLPTMPVAEARARFLGWLPRSRY' A
#
# COMPACT_ATOMS: atom_id res chain seq x y z
N MET A 1 17.74 19.14 12.96
CA MET A 1 16.82 18.97 11.82
C MET A 1 16.45 17.49 11.78
N VAL A 2 15.28 17.11 12.30
CA VAL A 2 14.80 15.73 12.14
C VAL A 2 14.45 15.60 10.66
N ALA A 3 15.24 14.86 9.90
CA ALA A 3 14.84 14.46 8.56
C ALA A 3 13.46 13.79 8.70
N ALA A 4 12.46 14.29 7.97
CA ALA A 4 11.18 13.61 7.89
C ALA A 4 11.47 12.13 7.57
N PRO A 5 10.81 11.17 8.24
CA PRO A 5 11.06 9.76 7.96
C PRO A 5 10.96 9.55 6.45
N PRO A 6 11.86 8.75 5.84
CA PRO A 6 11.89 8.56 4.40
C PRO A 6 10.48 8.23 3.92
N ALA A 7 9.95 9.06 3.01
CA ALA A 7 8.58 8.89 2.56
C ALA A 7 8.50 7.55 1.82
N HIS A 8 7.77 6.59 2.40
CA HIS A 8 7.59 5.25 1.83
C HIS A 8 6.55 5.29 0.70
N LEU A 9 6.90 5.98 -0.38
CA LEU A 9 6.04 6.23 -1.53
C LEU A 9 6.11 5.06 -2.52
N PRO A 10 5.03 4.81 -3.27
CA PRO A 10 5.07 3.89 -4.41
C PRO A 10 5.93 4.48 -5.53
N LEU A 11 6.81 3.67 -6.09
CA LEU A 11 7.63 3.97 -7.25
C LEU A 11 7.13 3.13 -8.44
N PRO A 12 6.29 3.67 -9.32
CA PRO A 12 5.93 3.01 -10.58
C PRO A 12 7.11 3.02 -11.57
N PRO A 13 7.16 2.08 -12.53
CA PRO A 13 6.17 1.02 -12.78
C PRO A 13 6.37 -0.24 -11.93
N ASP A 14 7.48 -0.36 -11.20
CA ASP A 14 7.77 -1.57 -10.42
C ASP A 14 6.96 -1.68 -9.11
N TRP A 15 6.23 -0.63 -8.76
CA TRP A 15 5.48 -0.50 -7.50
C TRP A 15 6.33 -0.84 -6.28
N ARG A 16 7.58 -0.37 -6.26
CA ARG A 16 8.51 -0.55 -5.14
C ARG A 16 8.46 0.64 -4.21
N CYS A 17 8.83 0.44 -2.95
CA CYS A 17 8.92 1.51 -1.99
C CYS A 17 10.21 2.31 -2.20
N THR A 18 10.11 3.62 -2.39
CA THR A 18 11.28 4.50 -2.49
C THR A 18 12.17 4.51 -1.24
N GLY A 19 11.58 4.25 -0.07
CA GLY A 19 12.29 4.31 1.21
C GLY A 19 13.06 3.04 1.59
N CYS A 20 12.57 1.86 1.21
CA CYS A 20 13.18 0.59 1.60
C CYS A 20 13.33 -0.43 0.46
N ALA A 21 13.06 -0.04 -0.79
CA ALA A 21 13.17 -0.88 -1.99
C ALA A 21 12.33 -2.17 -2.01
N ALA A 22 11.58 -2.45 -0.94
CA ALA A 22 10.63 -3.55 -0.83
C ALA A 22 9.40 -3.30 -1.70
N GLU A 23 8.60 -4.34 -1.90
CA GLU A 23 7.31 -4.24 -2.56
C GLU A 23 6.37 -3.27 -1.82
N TRP A 24 5.84 -2.28 -2.54
CA TRP A 24 4.85 -1.36 -1.99
C TRP A 24 3.46 -2.01 -2.00
N PRO A 25 2.65 -1.90 -0.94
CA PRO A 25 2.92 -1.19 0.31
C PRO A 25 3.82 -1.98 1.26
N CYS A 26 4.97 -1.40 1.62
CA CYS A 26 5.91 -2.03 2.55
C CYS A 26 5.35 -2.02 3.99
N PRO A 27 5.79 -2.92 4.90
CA PRO A 27 5.28 -3.01 6.27
C PRO A 27 5.25 -1.66 7.01
N THR A 28 6.28 -0.84 6.81
CA THR A 28 6.35 0.52 7.39
C THR A 28 5.25 1.42 6.87
N LYS A 29 4.99 1.45 5.55
CA LYS A 29 3.89 2.26 4.98
C LYS A 29 2.53 1.72 5.39
N GLN A 30 2.37 0.40 5.52
CA GLN A 30 1.15 -0.20 6.04
C GLN A 30 0.82 0.32 7.44
N SER A 31 1.80 0.31 8.36
CA SER A 31 1.63 0.88 9.70
C SER A 31 1.36 2.39 9.68
N GLN A 32 2.08 3.15 8.86
CA GLN A 32 1.85 4.60 8.71
C GLN A 32 0.44 4.89 8.20
N LEU A 33 -0.04 4.16 7.19
CA LEU A 33 -1.38 4.31 6.66
C LEU A 33 -2.46 3.97 7.70
N LEU A 34 -2.25 2.94 8.52
CA LEU A 34 -3.18 2.64 9.62
C LEU A 34 -3.27 3.79 10.63
N VAL A 35 -2.16 4.44 10.94
CA VAL A 35 -2.11 5.61 11.83
C VAL A 35 -2.74 6.84 11.15
N GLU A 36 -2.38 7.12 9.90
CA GLU A 36 -2.89 8.23 9.08
C GLU A 36 -4.43 8.17 8.95
N PHE A 37 -4.99 6.97 8.74
CA PHE A 37 -6.43 6.74 8.62
C PHE A 37 -7.11 6.45 9.98
N GLY A 38 -6.41 6.60 11.10
CA GLY A 38 -6.99 6.43 12.45
C GLY A 38 -7.60 5.05 12.70
N GLY A 39 -7.05 4.00 12.07
CA GLY A 39 -7.58 2.63 12.15
C GLY A 39 -8.86 2.39 11.33
N THR A 40 -9.36 3.38 10.58
CA THR A 40 -10.54 3.20 9.72
C THR A 40 -10.18 2.39 8.47
N THR A 41 -10.67 1.15 8.41
CA THR A 41 -10.36 0.26 7.29
C THR A 41 -11.06 0.67 6.00
N ALA A 42 -12.23 1.31 6.06
CA ALA A 42 -13.00 1.66 4.86
C ALA A 42 -12.29 2.70 3.98
N GLY A 43 -11.89 3.84 4.56
CA GLY A 43 -11.15 4.87 3.82
C GLY A 43 -9.82 4.37 3.29
N LEU A 44 -9.11 3.58 4.11
CA LEU A 44 -7.86 2.95 3.73
C LEU A 44 -8.04 1.94 2.58
N ALA A 45 -9.10 1.12 2.60
CA ALA A 45 -9.41 0.18 1.54
C ALA A 45 -9.74 0.88 0.21
N VAL A 46 -10.44 2.03 0.25
CA VAL A 46 -10.72 2.83 -0.94
C VAL A 46 -9.41 3.39 -1.52
N TYR A 47 -8.55 3.97 -0.68
CA TYR A 47 -7.24 4.47 -1.11
C TYR A 47 -6.35 3.38 -1.70
N LEU A 48 -6.26 2.21 -1.06
CA LEU A 48 -5.47 1.09 -1.57
C LEU A 48 -6.10 0.45 -2.81
N GLY A 49 -7.42 0.53 -2.96
CA GLY A 49 -8.13 0.09 -4.16
C GLY A 49 -7.76 0.90 -5.39
N THR A 50 -7.63 2.23 -5.27
CA THR A 50 -7.18 3.06 -6.40
C THR A 50 -5.72 2.77 -6.75
N CYS A 51 -4.86 2.59 -5.74
CA CYS A 51 -3.48 2.17 -5.95
C CYS A 51 -3.38 0.79 -6.62
N LEU A 52 -4.23 -0.17 -6.23
CA LEU A 52 -4.27 -1.50 -6.84
C LEU A 52 -4.61 -1.44 -8.33
N VAL A 53 -5.58 -0.61 -8.72
CA VAL A 53 -5.96 -0.47 -10.13
C VAL A 53 -4.78 0.08 -10.93
N ALA A 54 -4.14 1.15 -10.46
CA ALA A 54 -2.95 1.68 -11.11
C ALA A 54 -1.79 0.65 -11.16
N ALA A 55 -1.62 -0.14 -10.11
CA ALA A 55 -0.61 -1.20 -10.06
C ALA A 55 -0.90 -2.34 -11.03
N ALA A 56 -2.17 -2.70 -11.21
CA ALA A 56 -2.57 -3.73 -12.16
C ALA A 56 -2.30 -3.29 -13.62
N GLU A 57 -2.46 -2.00 -13.91
CA GLU A 57 -2.13 -1.43 -15.22
C GLU A 57 -0.60 -1.41 -15.47
N ASP A 58 0.20 -1.03 -14.46
CA ASP A 58 1.66 -0.99 -14.58
C ASP A 58 2.31 -2.39 -14.54
N LEU A 59 1.68 -3.37 -13.89
CA LEU A 59 2.17 -4.74 -13.73
C LEU A 59 1.21 -5.76 -14.37
N PRO A 60 1.05 -5.77 -15.71
CA PRO A 60 0.09 -6.63 -16.40
C PRO A 60 0.41 -8.14 -16.26
N THR A 61 1.66 -8.48 -15.91
CA THR A 61 2.10 -9.86 -15.66
C THR A 61 1.75 -10.36 -14.26
N MET A 62 1.38 -9.47 -13.33
CA MET A 62 1.03 -9.86 -11.97
C MET A 62 -0.44 -10.31 -11.91
N PRO A 63 -0.73 -11.51 -11.35
CA PRO A 63 -2.11 -11.94 -11.14
C PRO A 63 -2.89 -10.96 -10.27
N VAL A 64 -4.11 -10.62 -10.67
CA VAL A 64 -5.00 -9.71 -9.91
C VAL A 64 -5.22 -10.19 -8.47
N ALA A 65 -5.29 -11.51 -8.25
CA ALA A 65 -5.41 -12.09 -6.92
C ALA A 65 -4.19 -11.79 -6.02
N GLU A 66 -2.98 -11.80 -6.60
CA GLU A 66 -1.73 -11.50 -5.90
C GLU A 66 -1.62 -10.01 -5.58
N ALA A 67 -1.91 -9.14 -6.56
CA ALA A 67 -2.02 -7.70 -6.33
C ALA A 67 -3.06 -7.38 -5.25
N ARG A 68 -4.24 -8.03 -5.29
CA ARG A 68 -5.27 -7.85 -4.27
C ARG A 68 -4.80 -8.29 -2.88
N ALA A 69 -4.14 -9.43 -2.76
CA ALA A 69 -3.60 -9.90 -1.48
C ALA A 69 -2.52 -8.96 -0.94
N ARG A 70 -1.64 -8.45 -1.81
CA ARG A 70 -0.58 -7.52 -1.45
C ARG A 70 -1.10 -6.17 -0.94
N PHE A 71 -2.11 -5.59 -1.59
CA PHE A 71 -2.64 -4.28 -1.21
C PHE A 71 -3.69 -4.37 -0.10
N LEU A 72 -4.62 -5.33 -0.16
CA LEU A 72 -5.76 -5.41 0.75
C LEU A 72 -5.71 -6.58 1.74
N GLY A 73 -4.79 -7.54 1.57
CA GLY A 73 -4.79 -8.78 2.36
C GLY A 73 -4.37 -8.61 3.81
N TRP A 74 -3.60 -7.56 4.13
CA TRP A 74 -3.15 -7.23 5.48
C TRP A 74 -4.11 -6.29 6.23
N LEU A 75 -5.14 -5.76 5.56
CA LEU A 75 -6.07 -4.84 6.19
C LEU A 75 -6.80 -5.52 7.35
N PRO A 76 -6.92 -4.86 8.51
CA PRO A 76 -7.67 -5.40 9.63
C PRO A 76 -9.12 -5.58 9.16
N ARG A 77 -9.60 -6.82 9.18
CA ARG A 77 -11.01 -7.09 8.90
C ARG A 77 -11.77 -6.46 10.05
N SER A 78 -12.42 -5.32 9.79
CA SER A 78 -13.31 -4.68 10.75
C SER A 78 -14.37 -5.70 11.16
N ARG A 79 -14.13 -6.33 12.31
CA ARG A 79 -15.11 -7.15 13.00
C ARG A 79 -15.98 -6.12 13.72
N TYR A 80 -17.09 -5.78 13.07
CA TYR A 80 -18.20 -5.07 13.72
C TYR A 80 -18.62 -5.85 14.97
#